data_AF-A0A5B6ZCL9-F1
#
_entry.id   AF-A0A5B6ZCL9-F1
#
_cell.length_a   1.000
_cell.length_b   1.000
_cell.length_c   1.000
_cell.angle_alpha   90.00
_cell.angle_beta   90.00
_cell.angle_gamma   90.00
#
_symmetry.space_group_name_H-M   'P 1'
#
loop_
_entity.id
_entity.type
_entity.pdbx_description
1 polymer ?
#
loop_
_entity_poly.entity_id
_entity_poly.type
_entity_poly.pdbx_seq_one_letter_code
_entity_poly.pdbx_strand_id
1 'polypeptide(L)'
;QLLELYKVNGRPLNLVWTIDILRENSKYIQVLKFWDILPVSEILKLAKRLDNFFGNFTVNTMNRCVCKCVEGNLVVPMTWPAEQNDVRKTSLGDADSVQFLQSQVASLSLRDEAATSYRNHMKFKTNSGAKSYGMKKRW
;
A
#
# COMPACT_ATOMS: atom_id res chain seq x y z
N GLN A 1 -5.31 0.32 -23.48
CA GLN A 1 -6.55 0.43 -22.68
C GLN A 1 -6.58 -0.77 -21.74
N LEU A 2 -6.91 -0.57 -20.44
CA LEU A 2 -6.84 -1.64 -19.42
C LEU A 2 -8.18 -2.33 -19.16
N LEU A 3 -9.29 -1.64 -19.44
CA LEU A 3 -10.64 -2.14 -19.26
C LEU A 3 -11.11 -2.85 -20.54
N GLU A 4 -11.46 -4.12 -20.40
CA GLU A 4 -11.97 -4.98 -21.46
C GLU A 4 -13.44 -5.32 -21.22
N LEU A 5 -14.19 -5.46 -22.32
CA LEU A 5 -15.62 -5.68 -22.29
C LEU A 5 -16.04 -6.80 -23.23
N TYR A 6 -16.92 -7.66 -22.77
CA TYR A 6 -17.52 -8.70 -23.59
C TYR A 6 -19.04 -8.72 -23.45
N LYS A 7 -19.70 -8.66 -24.60
CA LYS A 7 -21.15 -8.74 -24.67
C LYS A 7 -21.62 -10.17 -24.37
N VAL A 8 -22.47 -10.31 -23.36
CA VAL A 8 -23.06 -11.60 -23.03
C VAL A 8 -24.16 -11.92 -24.05
N ASN A 9 -24.06 -13.07 -24.71
CA ASN A 9 -25.00 -13.47 -25.75
C ASN A 9 -26.44 -13.57 -25.21
N GLY A 10 -27.38 -13.00 -25.96
CA GLY A 10 -28.81 -13.03 -25.63
C GLY A 10 -29.22 -12.18 -24.42
N ARG A 11 -28.33 -11.35 -23.86
CA ARG A 11 -28.64 -10.47 -22.71
C ARG A 11 -28.11 -9.05 -22.95
N PRO A 12 -28.77 -8.00 -22.41
CA PRO A 12 -28.26 -6.63 -22.48
C PRO A 12 -27.18 -6.37 -21.41
N LEU A 13 -26.26 -7.32 -21.21
CA LEU A 13 -25.22 -7.28 -20.17
C LEU A 13 -23.82 -7.42 -20.79
N ASN A 14 -22.82 -6.85 -20.12
CA ASN A 14 -21.42 -6.96 -20.49
C ASN A 14 -20.61 -7.47 -19.30
N LEU A 15 -19.76 -8.46 -19.56
CA LEU A 15 -18.70 -8.86 -18.64
C LEU A 15 -17.58 -7.84 -18.75
N VAL A 16 -17.16 -7.30 -17.60
CA VAL A 16 -16.12 -6.28 -17.51
C VAL A 16 -14.95 -6.81 -16.71
N TRP A 17 -13.74 -6.76 -17.29
CA TRP A 17 -12.52 -7.20 -16.61
C TRP A 17 -11.33 -6.32 -16.98
N THR A 18 -10.25 -6.50 -16.23
CA THR A 18 -8.95 -5.88 -16.50
C THR A 18 -7.85 -6.92 -16.38
N ILE A 19 -6.66 -6.60 -16.88
CA ILE A 19 -5.44 -7.29 -16.49
C ILE A 19 -4.82 -6.55 -15.31
N ASP A 20 -4.49 -7.29 -14.26
CA ASP A 20 -3.76 -6.81 -13.08
C ASP A 20 -2.44 -7.58 -12.96
N ILE A 21 -1.51 -7.08 -12.12
CA ILE A 21 -0.23 -7.74 -11.86
C ILE A 21 -0.19 -8.20 -10.41
N LEU A 22 -0.26 -9.51 -10.20
CA LEU A 22 -0.07 -10.12 -8.89
C LEU A 22 1.42 -10.36 -8.64
N ARG A 23 1.89 -10.03 -7.43
CA ARG A 23 3.23 -10.41 -6.99
C ARG A 23 3.13 -11.63 -6.06
N GLU A 24 3.75 -12.73 -6.45
CA GLU A 24 3.78 -13.97 -5.68
C GLU A 24 5.11 -14.70 -5.89
N ASN A 25 5.70 -15.29 -4.85
CA ASN A 25 6.93 -16.11 -4.94
C ASN A 25 8.07 -15.42 -5.73
N SER A 26 8.30 -14.14 -5.46
CA SER A 26 9.29 -13.30 -6.16
C SER A 26 9.08 -13.23 -7.68
N LYS A 27 7.84 -13.35 -8.14
CA LYS A 27 7.42 -13.20 -9.53
C LYS A 27 6.29 -12.20 -9.63
N TYR A 28 6.22 -11.53 -10.76
CA TYR A 28 5.08 -10.73 -11.17
C TYR A 28 4.31 -11.52 -12.22
N ILE A 29 3.03 -11.75 -11.99
CA ILE A 29 2.18 -12.62 -12.81
C ILE A 29 0.99 -11.79 -13.28
N GLN A 30 0.70 -11.82 -14.59
CA GLN A 30 -0.55 -11.27 -15.10
C GLN A 30 -1.73 -12.08 -14.58
N VAL A 31 -2.77 -11.41 -14.12
CA VAL A 31 -4.02 -12.05 -13.70
C VAL A 31 -5.20 -11.33 -14.31
N LEU A 32 -6.25 -12.09 -14.63
CA LEU A 32 -7.52 -11.54 -15.07
C LEU A 32 -8.35 -11.16 -13.85
N LYS A 33 -8.78 -9.91 -13.77
CA LYS A 33 -9.61 -9.40 -12.67
C LYS A 33 -10.98 -9.04 -13.19
N PHE A 34 -11.98 -9.83 -12.82
CA PHE A 34 -13.38 -9.53 -13.11
C PHE A 34 -13.90 -8.47 -12.15
N TRP A 35 -14.59 -7.47 -12.70
CA TRP A 35 -15.17 -6.38 -11.92
C TRP A 35 -16.67 -6.55 -11.75
N ASP A 36 -17.39 -6.80 -12.84
CA ASP A 36 -18.85 -6.93 -12.80
C ASP A 36 -19.42 -7.53 -14.11
N ILE A 37 -20.71 -7.89 -14.07
CA ILE A 37 -21.54 -8.20 -15.23
C ILE A 37 -22.74 -7.25 -15.19
N LEU A 38 -22.69 -6.18 -15.98
CA LEU A 38 -23.63 -5.07 -15.86
C LEU A 38 -24.12 -4.55 -17.22
N PRO A 39 -25.26 -3.85 -17.29
CA PRO A 39 -25.78 -3.29 -18.54
C PRO A 39 -24.92 -2.12 -19.03
N VAL A 40 -25.02 -1.81 -20.33
CA VAL A 40 -24.20 -0.78 -20.98
C VAL A 40 -24.31 0.59 -20.31
N SER A 41 -25.51 0.92 -19.81
CA SER A 41 -25.80 2.17 -19.10
C SER A 41 -24.97 2.38 -17.83
N GLU A 42 -24.47 1.30 -17.22
CA GLU A 42 -23.74 1.34 -15.96
C GLU A 42 -22.22 1.25 -16.15
N ILE A 43 -21.75 0.85 -17.34
CA ILE A 43 -20.31 0.72 -17.66
C ILE A 43 -19.58 2.03 -17.41
N LEU A 44 -20.15 3.17 -17.82
CA LEU A 44 -19.50 4.47 -17.65
C LEU A 44 -19.30 4.83 -16.17
N LYS A 45 -20.22 4.40 -15.29
CA LYS A 45 -20.09 4.62 -13.85
C LYS A 45 -18.97 3.73 -13.28
N LEU A 46 -18.88 2.47 -13.72
CA LEU A 46 -17.79 1.58 -13.34
C LEU A 46 -16.43 2.10 -13.83
N ALA A 47 -16.34 2.52 -15.10
CA ALA A 47 -15.10 3.05 -15.68
C ALA A 47 -14.54 4.21 -14.87
N LYS A 48 -15.38 5.19 -14.50
CA LYS A 48 -14.97 6.32 -13.63
C LYS A 48 -14.42 5.88 -12.27
N ARG A 49 -15.00 4.83 -11.67
CA ARG A 49 -14.49 4.27 -10.41
C ARG A 49 -13.13 3.59 -10.61
N LEU A 50 -12.95 2.94 -11.76
CA LEU A 50 -11.70 2.26 -12.11
C LEU A 50 -10.59 3.23 -12.51
N ASP A 51 -10.90 4.42 -13.04
CA ASP A 51 -9.89 5.44 -13.31
C ASP A 51 -9.10 5.79 -12.03
N ASN A 52 -9.78 5.95 -10.90
CA ASN A 52 -9.14 6.15 -9.60
C ASN A 52 -8.29 4.94 -9.17
N PHE A 53 -8.73 3.71 -9.50
CA PHE A 53 -7.98 2.50 -9.20
C PHE A 53 -6.68 2.42 -10.03
N PHE A 54 -6.76 2.71 -11.33
CA PHE A 54 -5.60 2.74 -12.22
C PHE A 54 -4.65 3.91 -11.93
N GLY A 55 -5.12 4.97 -11.28
CA GLY A 55 -4.25 6.07 -10.82
C GLY A 55 -3.12 5.62 -9.90
N ASN A 56 -3.25 4.46 -9.25
CA ASN A 56 -2.20 3.87 -8.41
C ASN A 56 -1.19 3.02 -9.20
N PHE A 57 -1.41 2.78 -10.49
CA PHE A 57 -0.52 1.95 -11.29
C PHE A 57 0.75 2.71 -11.63
N THR A 58 1.90 2.08 -11.40
CA THR A 58 3.15 2.58 -11.95
C THR A 58 3.18 2.38 -13.46
N VAL A 59 4.02 3.15 -14.16
CA VAL A 59 4.26 2.97 -15.60
C VAL A 59 4.68 1.53 -15.91
N ASN A 60 5.50 0.91 -15.05
CA ASN A 60 5.93 -0.48 -15.22
C ASN A 60 4.75 -1.47 -15.07
N THR A 61 3.88 -1.26 -14.08
CA THR A 61 2.65 -2.06 -13.91
C THR A 61 1.77 -1.93 -15.15
N MET A 62 1.52 -0.71 -15.62
CA MET A 62 0.68 -0.45 -16.79
C MET A 62 1.24 -1.10 -18.06
N ASN A 63 2.54 -0.97 -18.29
CA ASN A 63 3.23 -1.60 -19.41
C ASN A 63 3.06 -3.13 -19.36
N ARG A 64 3.25 -3.75 -18.20
CA ARG A 64 3.06 -5.19 -18.03
C ARG A 64 1.61 -5.63 -18.25
N CYS A 65 0.62 -4.85 -17.84
CA CYS A 65 -0.79 -5.19 -18.08
C CYS A 65 -1.15 -5.24 -19.57
N VAL A 66 -0.51 -4.43 -20.42
CA VAL A 66 -0.81 -4.37 -21.86
C VAL A 66 0.04 -5.31 -22.71
N CYS A 67 1.12 -5.86 -22.16
CA CYS A 67 1.90 -6.87 -22.85
C CYS A 67 1.02 -8.10 -23.14
N LYS A 68 1.14 -8.68 -24.33
CA LYS A 68 0.47 -9.92 -24.73
C LYS A 68 1.50 -10.98 -25.11
N CYS A 69 1.33 -12.20 -24.59
CA CYS A 69 2.01 -13.39 -25.10
C CYS A 69 0.99 -14.25 -25.86
N VAL A 70 1.33 -14.66 -27.07
CA VAL A 70 0.46 -15.47 -27.92
C VAL A 70 1.10 -16.84 -28.10
N GLU A 71 0.37 -17.89 -27.71
CA GLU A 71 0.74 -19.28 -27.89
C GLU A 71 -0.29 -19.95 -28.81
N GLY A 72 0.09 -20.15 -30.07
CA GLY A 72 -0.86 -20.59 -31.10
C GLY A 72 -1.97 -19.56 -31.31
N ASN A 73 -3.20 -19.91 -30.94
CA ASN A 73 -4.38 -19.06 -31.01
C ASN A 73 -4.83 -18.51 -29.65
N LEU A 74 -4.06 -18.76 -28.59
CA LEU A 74 -4.39 -18.32 -27.23
C LEU A 74 -3.52 -17.15 -26.79
N VAL A 75 -4.11 -16.21 -26.04
CA VAL A 75 -3.37 -15.20 -25.29
C VAL A 75 -3.20 -15.72 -23.87
N VAL A 76 -1.96 -15.91 -23.44
CA VAL A 76 -1.64 -16.48 -22.13
C VAL A 76 -1.08 -15.42 -21.17
N PRO A 77 -1.29 -15.57 -19.86
CA PRO A 77 -0.68 -14.68 -18.87
C PRO A 77 0.84 -14.75 -18.89
N MET A 78 1.49 -13.58 -18.88
CA MET A 78 2.93 -13.50 -18.72
C MET A 78 3.37 -13.44 -17.26
N THR A 79 4.59 -13.92 -17.04
CA THR A 79 5.27 -13.89 -15.75
C THR A 79 6.66 -13.27 -15.91
N TRP A 80 7.04 -12.40 -14.98
CA TRP A 80 8.37 -11.80 -14.89
C TRP A 80 9.01 -12.07 -13.54
N PRO A 81 10.35 -12.16 -13.46
CA PRO A 81 11.04 -12.15 -12.17
C PRO A 81 10.79 -10.81 -11.47
N ALA A 82 10.57 -10.85 -10.15
CA ALA A 82 10.56 -9.63 -9.35
C ALA A 82 12.00 -9.14 -9.16
N GLU A 83 12.25 -7.86 -9.43
CA GLU A 83 13.56 -7.27 -9.19
C GLU A 83 13.88 -7.28 -7.69
N GLN A 84 15.13 -7.60 -7.31
CA GLN A 84 15.57 -7.63 -5.91
C GLN A 84 15.33 -6.28 -5.19
N ASN A 85 15.35 -5.17 -5.93
CA ASN A 85 15.15 -3.84 -5.38
C ASN A 85 13.70 -3.58 -4.90
N ASP A 86 12.70 -4.30 -5.42
CA ASP A 86 11.31 -4.22 -4.96
C ASP A 86 11.06 -5.03 -3.67
N VAL A 87 11.96 -5.95 -3.31
CA VAL A 87 11.96 -6.62 -1.99
C VAL A 87 12.43 -5.66 -0.90
N ARG A 88 13.36 -4.77 -1.24
CA ARG A 88 13.99 -3.85 -0.29
C ARG A 88 13.07 -2.73 0.19
N LYS A 89 12.09 -2.31 -0.62
CA LYS A 89 11.10 -1.29 -0.23
C LYS A 89 10.10 -1.80 0.81
N THR A 90 9.80 -3.10 0.83
CA THR A 90 9.00 -3.72 1.89
C THR A 90 9.83 -4.04 3.13
N SER A 91 11.12 -4.36 2.97
CA SER A 91 12.00 -4.73 4.11
C SER A 91 12.67 -3.54 4.82
N LEU A 92 12.71 -2.34 4.21
CA LEU A 92 13.31 -1.17 4.87
C LEU A 92 12.47 -0.66 6.04
N GLY A 93 11.14 -0.83 5.98
CA GLY A 93 10.27 -0.59 7.13
C GLY A 93 10.44 -1.64 8.22
N ASP A 94 10.91 -2.84 7.88
CA ASP A 94 10.97 -3.99 8.80
C ASP A 94 12.25 -3.98 9.65
N ALA A 95 13.39 -3.56 9.10
CA ALA A 95 14.64 -3.47 9.87
C ALA A 95 14.59 -2.39 10.97
N ASP A 96 14.02 -1.22 10.68
CA ASP A 96 13.79 -0.17 11.69
C ASP A 96 12.71 -0.58 12.70
N SER A 97 11.67 -1.29 12.27
CA SER A 97 10.64 -1.84 13.16
C SER A 97 11.21 -2.88 14.12
N VAL A 98 12.07 -3.78 13.63
CA VAL A 98 12.73 -4.80 14.44
C VAL A 98 13.69 -4.15 15.44
N GLN A 99 14.46 -3.13 15.06
CA GLN A 99 15.31 -2.40 16.01
C GLN A 99 14.49 -1.64 17.06
N PHE A 100 13.38 -1.01 16.67
CA PHE A 100 12.50 -0.30 17.60
C PHE A 100 11.85 -1.26 18.61
N LEU A 101 11.37 -2.42 18.15
CA LEU A 101 10.80 -3.45 19.01
C LEU A 101 11.87 -4.11 19.90
N GLN A 102 13.07 -4.35 19.39
CA GLN A 102 14.20 -4.84 20.19
C GLN A 102 14.58 -3.85 21.29
N SER A 103 14.54 -2.55 21.00
CA SER A 103 14.77 -1.49 22.01
C SER A 103 13.69 -1.48 23.09
N GLN A 104 12.41 -1.63 22.72
CA GLN A 104 11.29 -1.72 23.66
C GLN A 104 11.38 -2.97 24.55
N VAL A 105 11.71 -4.13 23.98
CA VAL A 105 11.85 -5.38 24.75
C VAL A 105 13.04 -5.33 25.69
N ALA A 106 14.18 -4.78 25.24
CA ALA A 106 15.37 -4.63 26.08
C ALA A 106 15.17 -3.66 27.27
N SER A 107 14.19 -2.75 27.19
CA SER A 107 13.88 -1.81 28.27
C SER A 107 12.84 -2.34 29.27
N LEU A 108 12.22 -3.49 29.01
CA LEU A 108 11.35 -4.19 29.96
C LEU A 108 12.16 -5.15 30.85
N SER A 109 13.02 -4.60 31.70
CA SER A 109 13.62 -5.37 32.78
C SER A 109 12.70 -5.35 33.99
N LEU A 110 12.00 -6.45 34.27
CA LEU A 110 11.29 -6.63 35.53
C LEU A 110 12.33 -6.80 36.65
N ARG A 111 12.54 -5.74 37.43
CA ARG A 111 13.18 -5.87 38.73
C ARG A 111 12.18 -6.55 39.66
N ASP A 112 12.48 -7.76 40.08
CA ASP A 112 11.91 -8.31 41.30
C ASP A 112 12.52 -7.53 42.49
N GLU A 113 11.94 -6.39 42.82
CA GLU A 113 12.22 -5.70 44.08
C GLU A 113 11.24 -6.19 45.15
N ALA A 114 11.70 -7.16 45.94
CA ALA A 114 11.19 -7.36 47.29
C ALA A 114 11.38 -6.05 48.06
N ALA A 115 10.29 -5.57 48.64
CA ALA A 115 10.21 -4.28 49.32
C ALA A 115 11.29 -4.11 50.41
N THR A 116 12.17 -3.12 50.24
CA THR A 116 12.70 -2.35 51.37
C THR A 116 12.79 -0.86 51.03
N SER A 117 12.19 -0.08 51.92
CA SER A 117 12.05 1.38 51.88
C SER A 117 13.41 2.10 51.89
N TYR A 118 13.69 2.91 50.86
CA TYR A 118 14.66 3.99 50.94
C TYR A 118 14.08 5.25 50.28
N ARG A 119 13.81 6.28 51.09
CA ARG A 119 13.41 7.63 50.65
C ARG A 119 14.55 8.24 49.83
N ASN A 120 14.25 8.67 48.61
CA ASN A 120 15.11 9.62 47.89
C ASN A 120 14.33 10.90 47.57
N HIS A 121 14.80 11.98 48.18
CA HIS A 121 14.33 13.34 48.06
C HIS A 121 14.86 13.93 46.73
N MET A 122 14.00 14.31 45.78
CA MET A 122 14.42 15.14 44.64
C MET A 122 13.82 16.55 44.75
N LYS A 123 14.73 17.54 44.82
CA LYS A 123 14.44 18.99 44.80
C LYS A 123 14.09 19.43 43.39
N PHE A 124 12.92 20.06 43.22
CA PHE A 124 12.61 20.82 42.02
C PHE A 124 13.24 22.21 42.11
N LYS A 125 14.06 22.57 41.11
CA LYS A 125 14.53 23.94 40.86
C LYS A 125 13.75 24.47 39.67
N THR A 126 12.82 25.40 39.91
CA THR A 126 12.15 26.18 38.87
C THR A 126 13.06 27.35 38.48
N ASN A 127 13.28 27.58 37.19
CA ASN A 127 13.92 28.79 36.70
C ASN A 127 12.96 29.48 35.72
N SER A 128 12.41 30.61 36.16
CA SER A 128 11.60 31.53 35.38
C SER A 128 12.53 32.46 34.58
N GLY A 129 12.34 32.51 33.27
CA GLY A 129 13.04 33.43 32.37
C GLY A 129 12.07 34.03 31.38
N ALA A 130 11.52 35.20 31.73
CA ALA A 130 10.64 36.00 30.88
C ALA A 130 11.40 36.58 29.68
N LYS A 131 10.83 36.49 28.48
CA LYS A 131 11.09 37.44 27.38
C LYS A 131 9.79 37.83 26.70
N SER A 132 9.44 39.09 26.93
CA SER A 132 8.37 39.85 26.30
C SER A 132 8.69 40.11 24.82
N TYR A 133 7.72 39.89 23.93
CA TYR A 133 7.67 40.56 22.64
C TYR A 133 6.25 41.08 22.41
N GLY A 134 6.17 42.40 22.28
CA GLY A 134 4.95 43.18 22.19
C GLY A 134 4.18 42.96 20.89
N MET A 135 2.85 42.99 21.03
CA MET A 135 1.86 43.00 19.95
C MET A 135 1.80 44.38 19.29
N LYS A 136 1.71 44.42 17.96
CA LYS A 136 0.96 45.46 17.24
C LYS A 136 -0.02 44.81 16.26
N LYS A 137 -1.22 45.39 16.22
CA LYS A 137 -2.48 44.90 15.67
C LYS A 137 -2.79 45.46 14.28
N ARG A 138 -3.66 44.72 13.55
CA ARG A 138 -4.73 45.13 12.58
C ARG A 138 -4.26 45.90 11.33
N TRP A 139 -4.76 45.60 10.13
CA TRP A 139 -6.15 45.34 9.73
C TRP A 139 -6.32 44.06 8.90
#